data_AF-A0A3D5HH50-F1
#
_entry.id   AF-A0A3D5HH50-F1
#
_cell.length_a   1.000
_cell.length_b   1.000
_cell.length_c   1.000
_cell.angle_alpha   90.00
_cell.angle_beta   90.00
_cell.angle_gamma   90.00
#
_symmetry.space_group_name_H-M   'P 1'
#
loop_
_entity.id
_entity.type
_entity.pdbx_description
1 polymer ?
#
loop_
_entity_poly.entity_id
_entity_poly.type
_entity_poly.pdbx_seq_one_letter_code
_entity_poly.pdbx_strand_id
1 'polypeptide(L)' 'PSKTLIPELPGITKAHGRIIQYENWTMLPTFHPSYLLRNRAAMPLAWDDFKKIPELAFQK' A
#
# COMPACT_ATOMS: atom_id res chain seq x y z
N PRO A 1 4.42 0.20 8.84
CA PRO A 1 5.46 -0.85 8.82
C PRO A 1 6.20 -1.02 7.48
N SER A 2 5.72 -0.48 6.35
CA SER A 2 6.39 -0.65 5.04
C SER A 2 7.82 -0.09 4.97
N LYS A 3 8.09 1.05 5.61
CA LYS A 3 9.43 1.67 5.68
C LYS A 3 10.45 0.83 6.46
N THR A 4 9.99 -0.02 7.38
CA THR A 4 10.87 -0.92 8.14
C THR A 4 11.35 -2.10 7.30
N LEU A 5 10.53 -2.53 6.34
CA LEU A 5 10.84 -3.63 5.43
C LEU A 5 11.66 -3.15 4.24
N ILE A 6 11.41 -1.93 3.76
CA ILE A 6 12.08 -1.37 2.59
C ILE A 6 12.60 0.02 2.98
N PRO A 7 13.88 0.15 3.35
CA PRO A 7 14.46 1.43 3.78
C PRO A 7 14.37 2.52 2.70
N GLU A 8 14.47 2.11 1.44
CA GLU A 8 14.44 2.97 0.24
C GLU A 8 13.03 3.48 -0.12
N LEU A 9 11.99 2.99 0.58
CA LEU A 9 10.61 3.28 0.22
C LEU A 9 10.31 4.77 0.43
N PRO A 10 9.81 5.49 -0.59
CA PRO A 10 9.32 6.84 -0.38
C PRO A 10 8.18 6.83 0.66
N GLY A 11 7.96 7.97 1.32
CA GLY A 11 6.90 8.09 2.34
C GLY A 11 5.56 7.57 1.83
N ILE A 12 4.73 7.01 2.73
CA ILE A 12 3.54 6.25 2.33
C ILE A 12 2.58 7.03 1.42
N THR A 13 2.51 8.36 1.58
CA THR A 13 1.73 9.26 0.72
C THR A 13 2.13 9.23 -0.77
N LYS A 14 3.37 8.85 -1.09
CA LYS A 14 3.85 8.68 -2.48
C LYS A 14 3.92 7.20 -2.90
N ALA A 15 4.09 6.30 -1.94
CA ALA A 15 4.26 4.88 -2.19
C ALA A 15 2.94 4.10 -2.29
N HIS A 16 1.85 4.59 -1.69
CA HIS A 16 0.58 3.86 -1.66
C HIS A 16 0.07 3.54 -3.08
N GLY A 17 -0.54 2.36 -3.23
CA GLY A 17 -1.14 1.94 -4.50
C GLY A 17 -0.16 1.58 -5.61
N ARG A 18 1.15 1.65 -5.36
CA ARG A 18 2.20 1.19 -6.28
C ARG A 18 2.60 -0.23 -5.92
N ILE A 19 2.61 -1.13 -6.89
CA ILE A 19 3.11 -2.48 -6.69
C ILE A 19 4.63 -2.42 -6.66
N ILE A 20 5.23 -3.06 -5.65
CA ILE A 20 6.68 -3.07 -5.43
C ILE A 20 7.12 -4.51 -5.28
N GLN A 21 8.18 -4.89 -6.00
CA GLN A 21 8.88 -6.14 -5.74
C GLN A 21 9.91 -5.90 -4.64
N TYR A 22 9.83 -6.70 -3.59
CA TYR A 22 10.84 -6.75 -2.56
C TYR A 22 11.27 -8.20 -2.39
N GLU A 23 12.52 -8.46 -2.76
CA GLU A 23 13.06 -9.82 -2.88
C GLU A 23 12.12 -10.70 -3.74
N ASN A 24 11.60 -11.78 -3.18
CA ASN A 24 10.68 -12.71 -3.86
C ASN A 24 9.20 -12.38 -3.64
N TRP A 25 8.89 -11.24 -3.02
CA TRP A 25 7.53 -10.86 -2.62
C TRP A 25 7.02 -9.69 -3.44
N THR A 26 5.81 -9.83 -3.95
CA THR A 26 5.07 -8.71 -4.52
C THR A 26 4.26 -8.03 -3.42
N MET A 27 4.57 -6.76 -3.14
CA MET A 27 3.96 -5.99 -2.08
C MET A 27 3.12 -4.84 -2.62
N LEU A 28 1.99 -4.59 -1.97
CA LEU A 28 1.14 -3.44 -2.19
C LEU A 28 1.06 -2.61 -0.90
N PRO A 29 1.92 -1.60 -0.71
CA PRO A 29 1.83 -0.70 0.43
C PRO A 29 0.56 0.14 0.37
N THR A 30 -0.07 0.35 1.53
CA THR A 30 -1.21 1.26 1.70
C THR A 30 -1.14 1.96 3.07
N PHE A 31 -2.09 2.85 3.34
CA PHE A 31 -2.16 3.65 4.56
C PHE A 31 -2.38 2.79 5.81
N HIS A 32 -1.73 3.19 6.91
CA HIS A 32 -1.97 2.55 8.21
C HIS A 32 -3.39 2.89 8.72
N PRO A 33 -4.14 1.94 9.33
CA PRO A 33 -5.50 2.19 9.80
C PRO A 33 -5.62 3.39 10.74
N SER A 34 -4.66 3.59 11.66
CA SER A 34 -4.67 4.74 12.57
C SER A 34 -4.56 6.09 11.85
N TYR A 35 -3.92 6.14 10.68
CA TYR A 35 -3.89 7.35 9.85
C TYR A 35 -5.26 7.62 9.23
N LEU A 36 -5.96 6.59 8.75
CA LEU A 36 -7.30 6.71 8.16
C LEU A 36 -8.35 7.14 9.20
N LEU A 37 -8.20 6.70 10.45
CA LEU A 37 -9.08 7.14 11.55
C LEU A 37 -8.93 8.64 11.84
N ARG A 38 -7.71 9.17 11.76
CA ARG A 38 -7.44 10.61 11.96
C ARG A 38 -7.72 11.46 10.73
N ASN A 39 -7.56 10.89 9.53
CA ASN A 39 -7.76 11.57 8.26
C ASN A 39 -8.69 10.76 7.35
N ARG A 40 -10.01 10.93 7.55
CA ARG A 40 -11.02 10.20 6.76
C ARG A 40 -11.01 10.56 5.27
N ALA A 41 -10.46 11.70 4.88
CA ALA A 41 -10.35 12.08 3.47
C ALA A 41 -9.42 11.15 2.67
N ALA A 42 -8.54 10.39 3.34
CA ALA A 42 -7.66 9.42 2.70
C ALA A 42 -8.32 8.02 2.53
N MET A 43 -9.53 7.80 3.04
CA MET A 43 -10.23 6.52 2.94
C MET A 43 -10.49 6.07 1.48
N PRO A 44 -10.90 6.96 0.55
CA PRO A 44 -11.08 6.59 -0.84
C PRO A 44 -9.78 6.13 -1.51
N LEU A 45 -8.65 6.78 -1.19
CA LEU A 45 -7.34 6.39 -1.70
C LEU A 45 -6.93 4.99 -1.23
N ALA A 46 -7.15 4.68 0.05
CA ALA A 46 -6.91 3.33 0.57
C ALA A 46 -7.84 2.30 -0.07
N TRP A 47 -9.09 2.67 -0.36
CA TRP A 47 -10.04 1.78 -1.03
C TRP A 47 -9.60 1.45 -2.45
N ASP A 48 -9.08 2.42 -3.20
CA ASP A 48 -8.55 2.19 -4.54
C ASP A 48 -7.28 1.33 -4.53
N ASP A 49 -6.47 1.40 -3.48
CA ASP A 49 -5.38 0.45 -3.27
C ASP A 49 -5.93 -0.98 -3.08
N PHE A 50 -6.93 -1.17 -2.21
CA PHE A 50 -7.49 -2.50 -1.94
C PHE A 50 -8.14 -3.17 -3.15
N LYS A 51 -8.74 -2.39 -4.05
CA LYS A 51 -9.31 -2.91 -5.30
C LYS A 51 -8.28 -3.57 -6.22
N LYS A 52 -6.99 -3.30 -6.04
CA LYS A 52 -5.90 -3.95 -6.79
C LYS A 52 -5.49 -5.31 -6.22
N ILE A 53 -5.93 -5.66 -5.01
CA ILE A 53 -5.60 -6.95 -4.39
C ILE A 53 -6.10 -8.13 -5.22
N PRO A 54 -7.35 -8.16 -5.72
CA PRO A 54 -7.81 -9.27 -6.55
C PRO A 54 -6.97 -9.44 -7.82
N GLU A 55 -6.58 -8.34 -8.47
CA GLU A 55 -5.67 -8.38 -9.62
C GLU A 55 -4.33 -8.99 -9.23
N LEU A 56 -3.77 -8.60 -8.09
CA LEU A 56 -2.49 -9.11 -7.64
C LEU A 56 -2.53 -10.57 -7.16
N ALA A 57 -3.59 -10.97 -6.45
CA ALA A 57 -3.69 -12.27 -5.79
C ALA A 57 -4.18 -13.38 -6.73
N PHE A 58 -4.92 -13.02 -7.78
CA PHE A 58 -5.58 -13.99 -8.66
C PHE A 58 -5.13 -13.91 -10.13
N GLN A 59 -4.20 -13.02 -10.48
CA GLN A 59 -3.50 -13.12 -11.77
C GLN A 59 -2.56 -14.33 -11.73
N LYS A 60 -2.87 -15.34 -12.56
CA LYS A 60 -2.01 -16.46 -12.93
C LYS A 60 -1.19 -16.10 -14.16
#